data_AF-A0A5B6WP29-F1
#
_entry.id   AF-A0A5B6WP29-F1
#
_cell.length_a   1.000
_cell.length_b   1.000
_cell.length_c   1.000
_cell.angle_alpha   90.00
_cell.angle_beta   90.00
_cell.angle_gamma   90.00
#
_symmetry.space_group_name_H-M   'P 1'
#
loop_
_entity.id
_entity.type
_entity.pdbx_description
1 polymer ?
#
loop_
_entity_poly.entity_id
_entity_poly.type
_entity_poly.pdbx_seq_one_letter_code
_entity_poly.pdbx_strand_id
1 'polypeptide(L)'
;MERKELDEARIQGQAEISWYMFSFVDSMALKSVVELRIADIIHCHGVVITLSQIASCISDGLTSRDITTLVRIMRFLVRRKVFTVHHSSKEVEWKKILEGGSFSHYKIINIPDLLSIIEAKNEIPRELGERPNAMERIELDEARLQGQAEIWRYMFSFADSMALKSTVELRIADIIYSYGGAATLSQIASCINDGLTSLDITTLSHIMRLLVRKKIFTIHPPSDGGDPLYDLTHLLRWLLHNSEQTLAPMVLMENHPWQMAPWHYFSQCVKEGGVAFKKAHGCEIWDLASKNPDFNKLFNDGLACTSKVVTSVILLGYKQGFNSIGSLVDVGGGTEGLISEIVKAYPQIKVNTFDVWICFDNL
;
A
#
# COMPACT_ATOMS: atom_id res chain seq x y z
N MET A 1 -3.16 -28.98 -8.14
CA MET A 1 -2.48 -27.79 -7.62
C MET A 1 -1.35 -28.27 -6.71
N GLU A 2 -0.11 -28.06 -7.14
CA GLU A 2 1.08 -28.41 -6.37
C GLU A 2 1.30 -27.43 -5.20
N ARG A 3 2.09 -27.83 -4.20
CA ARG A 3 2.37 -27.00 -3.01
C ARG A 3 2.94 -25.62 -3.39
N LYS A 4 3.79 -25.57 -4.41
CA LYS A 4 4.39 -24.31 -4.93
C LYS A 4 3.35 -23.35 -5.51
N GLU A 5 2.37 -23.86 -6.27
CA GLU A 5 1.29 -23.04 -6.85
C GLU A 5 0.41 -22.44 -5.75
N LEU A 6 0.12 -23.22 -4.70
CA LEU A 6 -0.61 -22.74 -3.52
C LEU A 6 0.14 -21.62 -2.80
N ASP A 7 1.47 -21.75 -2.61
CA ASP A 7 2.28 -20.76 -1.91
C ASP A 7 2.49 -19.47 -2.73
N GLU A 8 2.61 -19.57 -4.06
CA GLU A 8 2.67 -18.40 -4.96
C GLU A 8 1.33 -17.65 -5.01
N ALA A 9 0.20 -18.37 -5.12
CA ALA A 9 -1.13 -17.78 -5.02
C ALA A 9 -1.38 -17.13 -3.66
N ARG A 10 -0.79 -17.67 -2.58
CA ARG A 10 -0.88 -17.08 -1.23
C ARG A 10 -0.16 -15.73 -1.14
N ILE A 11 1.07 -15.64 -1.63
CA ILE A 11 1.86 -14.39 -1.65
C ILE A 11 1.14 -13.31 -2.48
N GLN A 12 0.58 -13.67 -3.64
CA GLN A 12 -0.18 -12.75 -4.49
C GLN A 12 -1.44 -12.21 -3.78
N GLY A 13 -2.20 -13.09 -3.12
CA GLY A 13 -3.40 -12.69 -2.39
C GLY A 13 -3.13 -11.69 -1.25
N GLN A 14 -2.02 -11.87 -0.52
CA GLN A 14 -1.57 -10.88 0.48
C GLN A 14 -1.24 -9.51 -0.13
N ALA A 15 -0.55 -9.50 -1.26
CA ALA A 15 -0.15 -8.25 -1.94
C ALA A 15 -1.38 -7.45 -2.42
N GLU A 16 -2.41 -8.13 -2.94
CA GLU A 16 -3.66 -7.51 -3.37
C GLU A 16 -4.48 -6.96 -2.18
N ILE A 17 -4.59 -7.70 -1.07
CA ILE A 17 -5.25 -7.19 0.15
C ILE A 17 -4.50 -6.01 0.72
N SER A 18 -3.16 -6.05 0.73
CA SER A 18 -2.32 -4.95 1.19
C SER A 18 -2.53 -3.69 0.33
N TRP A 19 -2.75 -3.85 -0.98
CA TRP A 19 -3.08 -2.74 -1.87
C TRP A 19 -4.39 -2.03 -1.48
N TYR A 20 -5.43 -2.80 -1.10
CA TYR A 20 -6.70 -2.26 -0.61
C TYR A 20 -6.58 -1.68 0.80
N MET A 21 -5.90 -2.38 1.72
CA MET A 21 -5.72 -1.97 3.12
C MET A 21 -4.95 -0.67 3.29
N PHE A 22 -4.04 -0.35 2.36
CA PHE A 22 -3.29 0.91 2.28
C PHE A 22 -3.80 1.86 1.18
N SER A 23 -4.99 1.63 0.62
CA SER A 23 -5.54 2.46 -0.47
C SER A 23 -5.86 3.90 -0.01
N PHE A 24 -6.11 4.13 1.28
CA PHE A 24 -6.26 5.48 1.85
C PHE A 24 -4.97 6.33 1.78
N VAL A 25 -3.79 5.69 1.72
CA VAL A 25 -2.51 6.39 1.64
C VAL A 25 -2.38 7.19 0.34
N ASP A 26 -2.97 6.70 -0.75
CA ASP A 26 -3.02 7.41 -2.04
C ASP A 26 -3.75 8.75 -1.90
N SER A 27 -4.88 8.80 -1.19
CA SER A 27 -5.63 10.03 -0.92
C SER A 27 -4.85 10.99 -0.02
N MET A 28 -4.17 10.48 1.02
CA MET A 28 -3.36 11.30 1.94
C MET A 28 -2.07 11.83 1.29
N ALA A 29 -1.47 11.07 0.38
CA ALA A 29 -0.35 11.53 -0.43
C ALA A 29 -0.80 12.61 -1.43
N LEU A 30 -1.97 12.47 -2.05
CA LEU A 30 -2.56 13.51 -2.92
C LEU A 30 -2.84 14.81 -2.13
N LYS A 31 -3.45 14.71 -0.94
CA LYS A 31 -3.62 15.85 0.00
C LYS A 31 -2.28 16.55 0.24
N SER A 32 -1.21 15.78 0.47
CA SER A 32 0.12 16.32 0.72
C SER A 32 0.72 17.05 -0.49
N VAL A 33 0.49 16.56 -1.71
CA VAL A 33 0.89 17.26 -2.96
C VAL A 33 0.26 18.65 -3.06
N VAL A 34 -1.01 18.78 -2.69
CA VAL A 34 -1.75 20.05 -2.71
C VAL A 34 -1.27 20.99 -1.60
N GLU A 35 -1.16 20.52 -0.36
CA GLU A 35 -0.74 21.33 0.80
C GLU A 35 0.73 21.78 0.76
N LEU A 36 1.58 21.05 0.02
CA LEU A 36 2.97 21.41 -0.28
C LEU A 36 3.11 22.14 -1.63
N ARG A 37 2.00 22.34 -2.38
CA ARG A 37 1.95 22.99 -3.70
C ARG A 37 2.97 22.42 -4.71
N ILE A 38 3.25 21.12 -4.63
CA ILE A 38 4.31 20.47 -5.41
C ILE A 38 4.03 20.56 -6.93
N ALA A 39 2.75 20.47 -7.33
CA ALA A 39 2.36 20.67 -8.73
C ALA A 39 2.65 22.09 -9.22
N ASP A 40 2.29 23.12 -8.45
CA ASP A 40 2.59 24.53 -8.75
C ASP A 40 4.10 24.76 -8.85
N ILE A 41 4.88 24.21 -7.92
CA ILE A 41 6.35 24.33 -7.89
C ILE A 41 6.98 23.73 -9.16
N ILE A 42 6.54 22.53 -9.58
CA ILE A 42 7.00 21.89 -10.82
C ILE A 42 6.60 22.75 -12.04
N HIS A 43 5.34 23.20 -12.10
CA HIS A 43 4.82 23.96 -13.23
C HIS A 43 5.54 25.31 -13.40
N CYS A 44 5.69 26.07 -12.31
CA CYS A 44 6.39 27.36 -12.30
C CYS A 44 7.91 27.24 -12.57
N HIS A 45 8.51 26.06 -12.42
CA HIS A 45 9.92 25.84 -12.76
C HIS A 45 10.16 25.70 -14.28
N GLY A 46 9.14 25.33 -15.06
CA GLY A 46 9.18 25.24 -16.53
C GLY A 46 10.08 24.14 -17.11
N VAL A 47 10.91 23.47 -16.30
CA VAL A 47 11.81 22.38 -16.69
C VAL A 47 11.81 21.25 -15.65
N VAL A 48 12.49 20.14 -15.93
CA VAL A 48 12.66 19.03 -14.99
C VAL A 48 13.35 19.52 -13.70
N ILE A 49 12.59 19.53 -12.60
CA ILE A 49 13.04 19.95 -11.28
C ILE A 49 13.50 18.75 -10.43
N THR A 50 14.57 18.93 -9.66
CA THR A 50 15.09 17.90 -8.73
C THR A 50 14.38 17.93 -7.37
N LEU A 51 14.45 16.83 -6.62
CA LEU A 51 13.87 16.74 -5.27
C LEU A 51 14.47 17.74 -4.27
N SER A 52 15.74 18.13 -4.43
CA SER A 52 16.39 19.17 -3.63
C SER A 52 15.91 20.57 -4.01
N GLN A 53 15.64 20.84 -5.29
CA GLN A 53 15.03 22.11 -5.71
C GLN A 53 13.57 22.21 -5.22
N ILE A 54 12.77 21.14 -5.33
CA ILE A 54 11.42 21.09 -4.73
C ILE A 54 11.51 21.36 -3.21
N ALA A 55 12.47 20.76 -2.51
CA ALA A 55 12.70 20.99 -1.09
C ALA A 55 12.97 22.48 -0.79
N SER A 56 13.90 23.13 -1.51
CA SER A 56 14.18 24.56 -1.32
C SER A 56 12.97 25.46 -1.62
N CYS A 57 12.08 25.08 -2.55
CA CYS A 57 10.86 25.83 -2.82
C CYS A 57 9.74 25.64 -1.78
N ILE A 58 9.87 24.66 -0.87
CA ILE A 58 8.91 24.40 0.21
C ILE A 58 9.28 25.15 1.50
N SER A 59 10.58 25.25 1.82
CA SER A 59 11.10 26.05 2.94
C SER A 59 12.61 26.20 2.85
N ASP A 60 13.11 27.42 3.10
CA ASP A 60 14.56 27.74 3.09
C ASP A 60 15.36 27.07 4.23
N GLY A 61 14.68 26.40 5.18
CA GLY A 61 15.28 25.85 6.40
C GLY A 61 15.12 24.33 6.61
N LEU A 62 14.77 23.56 5.58
CA LEU A 62 14.51 22.12 5.73
C LEU A 62 15.75 21.34 6.21
N THR A 63 15.57 20.48 7.21
CA THR A 63 16.63 19.58 7.69
C THR A 63 16.77 18.35 6.77
N SER A 64 17.90 17.65 6.90
CA SER A 64 18.14 16.38 6.21
C SER A 64 17.04 15.32 6.45
N ARG A 65 16.39 15.38 7.62
CA ARG A 65 15.27 14.48 7.97
C ARG A 65 14.00 14.79 7.16
N ASP A 66 13.81 16.04 6.81
CA ASP A 66 12.58 16.55 6.18
C ASP A 66 12.68 16.34 4.67
N ILE A 67 13.87 16.57 4.10
CA ILE A 67 14.26 16.10 2.77
C ILE A 67 14.06 14.58 2.65
N THR A 68 14.47 13.80 3.66
CA THR A 68 14.26 12.34 3.66
C THR A 68 12.76 11.98 3.65
N THR A 69 11.92 12.71 4.37
CA THR A 69 10.46 12.54 4.36
C THR A 69 9.86 12.88 2.99
N LEU A 70 10.26 14.02 2.39
CA LEU A 70 9.85 14.42 1.04
C LEU A 70 10.27 13.39 -0.03
N VAL A 71 11.50 12.87 0.04
CA VAL A 71 11.99 11.82 -0.87
C VAL A 71 11.15 10.54 -0.75
N ARG A 72 10.72 10.15 0.46
CA ARG A 72 9.83 8.99 0.67
C ARG A 72 8.45 9.22 0.06
N ILE A 73 7.83 10.37 0.31
CA ILE A 73 6.52 10.75 -0.24
C ILE A 73 6.57 10.80 -1.77
N MET A 74 7.57 11.47 -2.35
CA MET A 74 7.73 11.56 -3.81
C MET A 74 8.01 10.19 -4.44
N ARG A 75 8.83 9.33 -3.82
CA ARG A 75 9.06 7.95 -4.31
C ARG A 75 7.77 7.11 -4.29
N PHE A 76 6.92 7.27 -3.28
CA PHE A 76 5.61 6.62 -3.21
C PHE A 76 4.69 7.10 -4.34
N LEU A 77 4.54 8.42 -4.49
CA LEU A 77 3.74 9.05 -5.55
C LEU A 77 4.18 8.64 -6.95
N VAL A 78 5.50 8.54 -7.18
CA VAL A 78 6.09 8.04 -8.44
C VAL A 78 5.78 6.56 -8.66
N ARG A 79 5.93 5.70 -7.64
CA ARG A 79 5.55 4.28 -7.73
C ARG A 79 4.05 4.08 -8.02
N ARG A 80 3.21 5.02 -7.58
CA ARG A 80 1.77 5.05 -7.91
C ARG A 80 1.44 5.62 -9.30
N LYS A 81 2.40 6.29 -9.96
CA LYS A 81 2.24 7.08 -11.21
C LYS A 81 1.52 8.43 -11.07
N VAL A 82 1.50 9.04 -9.88
CA VAL A 82 1.04 10.44 -9.70
C VAL A 82 2.04 11.43 -10.32
N PHE A 83 3.33 11.10 -10.28
CA PHE A 83 4.39 11.86 -10.94
C PHE A 83 5.28 10.94 -11.79
N THR A 84 5.75 11.45 -12.92
CA THR A 84 6.85 10.85 -13.68
C THR A 84 8.19 11.28 -13.11
N VAL A 85 9.15 10.35 -13.00
CA VAL A 85 10.56 10.72 -12.83
C VAL A 85 11.20 10.78 -14.20
N HIS A 86 11.52 12.00 -14.63
CA HIS A 86 12.50 12.19 -15.67
C HIS A 86 13.88 11.89 -15.07
N HIS A 87 14.43 10.71 -15.39
CA HIS A 87 15.76 10.32 -14.92
C HIS A 87 16.79 11.33 -15.43
N SER A 88 17.44 12.03 -14.49
CA SER A 88 18.22 13.23 -14.81
C SER A 88 19.45 12.91 -15.67
N SER A 89 19.32 13.23 -16.96
CA SER A 89 20.34 13.73 -17.89
C SER A 89 21.63 12.95 -18.09
N LYS A 90 21.95 11.86 -17.37
CA LYS A 90 23.09 11.00 -17.76
C LYS A 90 22.89 10.49 -19.18
N GLU A 91 21.68 10.13 -19.60
CA GLU A 91 21.39 9.76 -20.98
C GLU A 91 21.65 10.92 -21.96
N VAL A 92 21.29 12.16 -21.62
CA VAL A 92 21.46 13.35 -22.48
C VAL A 92 22.93 13.83 -22.54
N GLU A 93 23.66 13.65 -21.44
CA GLU A 93 25.07 13.99 -21.30
C GLU A 93 25.95 12.94 -21.98
N TRP A 94 25.63 11.65 -21.82
CA TRP A 94 26.21 10.58 -22.63
C TRP A 94 25.88 10.72 -24.12
N LYS A 95 24.67 11.16 -24.50
CA LYS A 95 24.34 11.50 -25.90
C LYS A 95 25.30 12.55 -26.46
N LYS A 96 25.47 13.69 -25.78
CA LYS A 96 26.47 14.71 -26.19
C LYS A 96 27.90 14.16 -26.30
N ILE A 97 28.30 13.26 -25.39
CA ILE A 97 29.64 12.63 -25.40
C ILE A 97 29.78 11.65 -26.59
N LEU A 98 28.75 10.85 -26.90
CA LEU A 98 28.75 9.89 -28.01
C LEU A 98 28.65 10.57 -29.38
N GLU A 99 27.81 11.60 -29.48
CA GLU A 99 27.67 12.48 -30.66
C GLU A 99 28.99 13.23 -30.94
N GLY A 100 29.59 13.85 -29.90
CA GLY A 100 30.92 14.46 -30.00
C GLY A 100 32.04 13.45 -30.29
N GLY A 101 31.85 12.18 -29.91
CA GLY A 101 32.74 11.06 -30.23
C GLY A 101 32.53 10.43 -31.61
N SER A 102 31.61 10.95 -32.44
CA SER A 102 31.26 10.41 -33.77
C SER A 102 30.70 8.98 -33.79
N PHE A 103 30.14 8.48 -32.67
CA PHE A 103 29.50 7.17 -32.60
C PHE A 103 28.06 7.24 -33.16
N SER A 104 27.86 6.80 -34.40
CA SER A 104 26.66 7.13 -35.18
C SER A 104 25.47 6.16 -35.07
N HIS A 105 25.60 5.01 -34.39
CA HIS A 105 24.64 3.90 -34.46
C HIS A 105 24.57 3.10 -33.16
N TYR A 106 23.39 3.09 -32.50
CA TYR A 106 23.25 2.52 -31.17
C TYR A 106 21.74 2.08 -30.83
N LYS A 107 21.42 1.25 -29.80
CA LYS A 107 20.08 0.88 -29.14
C LYS A 107 20.04 0.41 -27.61
N ILE A 108 19.52 1.20 -26.64
CA ILE A 108 19.61 1.04 -25.14
C ILE A 108 19.06 -0.31 -24.67
N ILE A 109 19.66 -0.90 -23.62
CA ILE A 109 19.16 -2.11 -22.95
C ILE A 109 18.85 -1.83 -21.47
N ASN A 110 17.56 -1.75 -21.14
CA ASN A 110 17.09 -1.52 -19.77
C ASN A 110 17.13 -2.83 -18.94
N ILE A 111 17.70 -2.78 -17.74
CA ILE A 111 17.77 -3.90 -16.79
C ILE A 111 17.10 -3.45 -15.48
N PRO A 112 16.10 -4.17 -14.95
CA PRO A 112 15.52 -3.88 -13.64
C PRO A 112 16.61 -3.87 -12.54
N ASP A 113 16.53 -2.86 -11.67
CA ASP A 113 17.37 -2.68 -10.48
C ASP A 113 18.89 -2.50 -10.70
N LEU A 114 19.37 -2.34 -11.95
CA LEU A 114 20.78 -2.05 -12.24
C LEU A 114 20.99 -0.97 -13.33
N LEU A 115 21.87 -0.01 -13.06
CA LEU A 115 22.32 1.00 -14.04
C LEU A 115 23.08 0.32 -15.17
N SER A 116 22.54 0.28 -16.39
CA SER A 116 23.23 -0.33 -17.54
C SER A 116 23.00 0.36 -18.89
N ILE A 117 24.15 0.59 -19.53
CA ILE A 117 24.51 0.70 -20.95
C ILE A 117 23.50 1.32 -21.94
N ILE A 118 23.95 2.45 -22.48
CA ILE A 118 23.29 3.28 -23.48
C ILE A 118 23.65 2.84 -24.88
N GLU A 119 22.65 3.02 -25.75
CA GLU A 119 22.74 2.81 -27.16
C GLU A 119 21.46 3.54 -27.85
N ALA A 120 21.43 4.26 -29.00
CA ALA A 120 20.21 4.96 -29.56
C ALA A 120 20.18 5.31 -31.10
N LYS A 121 19.04 5.84 -31.62
CA LYS A 121 18.87 6.40 -33.00
C LYS A 121 18.03 7.71 -33.01
N ASN A 122 18.13 8.50 -34.09
CA ASN A 122 17.67 9.91 -34.20
C ASN A 122 16.20 10.12 -34.64
N GLU A 123 15.59 11.22 -34.15
CA GLU A 123 14.84 12.22 -34.96
C GLU A 123 14.64 13.55 -34.16
N ILE A 124 14.12 14.63 -34.78
CA ILE A 124 14.34 16.04 -34.34
C ILE A 124 13.03 16.75 -33.88
N PRO A 125 13.00 17.48 -32.74
CA PRO A 125 11.85 18.28 -32.30
C PRO A 125 11.71 19.66 -32.99
N ARG A 126 10.49 20.24 -32.99
CA ARG A 126 10.18 21.61 -33.46
C ARG A 126 9.93 22.60 -32.30
N GLU A 127 9.81 23.88 -32.64
CA GLU A 127 9.82 25.02 -31.71
C GLU A 127 8.50 25.27 -30.95
N LEU A 128 8.63 25.94 -29.80
CA LEU A 128 7.61 26.09 -28.75
C LEU A 128 6.48 27.13 -29.04
N GLY A 129 6.27 27.51 -30.30
CA GLY A 129 5.55 28.74 -30.67
C GLY A 129 4.18 28.59 -31.34
N GLU A 130 3.84 27.41 -31.89
CA GLU A 130 2.59 27.23 -32.65
C GLU A 130 1.39 26.94 -31.74
N ARG A 131 0.20 27.45 -32.09
CA ARG A 131 -1.05 27.06 -31.41
C ARG A 131 -1.36 25.61 -31.77
N PRO A 132 -1.64 24.72 -30.79
CA PRO A 132 -1.88 23.31 -31.08
C PRO A 132 -3.01 23.16 -32.10
N ASN A 133 -2.78 22.28 -33.08
CA ASN A 133 -3.65 22.02 -34.22
C ASN A 133 -4.94 21.27 -33.79
N ALA A 134 -5.82 20.91 -34.74
CA ALA A 134 -7.08 20.26 -34.39
C ALA A 134 -6.91 18.89 -33.70
N MET A 135 -5.91 18.11 -34.07
CA MET A 135 -5.58 16.82 -33.46
C MET A 135 -4.92 17.01 -32.09
N GLU A 136 -3.90 17.87 -32.01
CA GLU A 136 -3.18 18.18 -30.76
C GLU A 136 -4.10 18.76 -29.68
N ARG A 137 -5.17 19.47 -30.06
CA ARG A 137 -6.21 19.92 -29.11
C ARG A 137 -7.10 18.78 -28.61
N ILE A 138 -7.42 17.80 -29.46
CA ILE A 138 -8.16 16.59 -29.04
C ILE A 138 -7.28 15.77 -28.10
N GLU A 139 -6.02 15.52 -28.46
CA GLU A 139 -5.05 14.81 -27.61
C GLU A 139 -4.83 15.51 -26.25
N LEU A 140 -4.75 16.85 -26.24
CA LEU A 140 -4.66 17.65 -25.02
C LEU A 140 -5.92 17.57 -24.16
N ASP A 141 -7.11 17.55 -24.76
CA ASP A 141 -8.38 17.40 -24.04
C ASP A 141 -8.58 15.97 -23.51
N GLU A 142 -8.21 14.94 -24.26
CA GLU A 142 -8.20 13.55 -23.81
C GLU A 142 -7.21 13.35 -22.65
N ALA A 143 -5.98 13.88 -22.76
CA ALA A 143 -5.00 13.86 -21.68
C ALA A 143 -5.49 14.60 -20.41
N ARG A 144 -6.20 15.72 -20.59
CA ARG A 144 -6.81 16.49 -19.50
C ARG A 144 -7.93 15.71 -18.79
N LEU A 145 -8.80 15.05 -19.56
CA LEU A 145 -9.89 14.21 -19.03
C LEU A 145 -9.34 12.95 -18.33
N GLN A 146 -8.32 12.31 -18.89
CA GLN A 146 -7.61 11.18 -18.28
C GLN A 146 -6.96 11.59 -16.95
N GLY A 147 -6.25 12.73 -16.92
CA GLY A 147 -5.66 13.28 -15.70
C GLY A 147 -6.71 13.58 -14.62
N GLN A 148 -7.87 14.12 -14.99
CA GLN A 148 -8.99 14.34 -14.08
C GLN A 148 -9.52 13.03 -13.49
N ALA A 149 -9.72 12.00 -14.31
CA ALA A 149 -10.18 10.69 -13.87
C ALA A 149 -9.17 10.00 -12.93
N GLU A 150 -7.87 10.14 -13.19
CA GLU A 150 -6.82 9.63 -12.30
C GLU A 150 -6.77 10.37 -10.96
N ILE A 151 -6.86 11.70 -10.96
CA ILE A 151 -6.95 12.51 -9.73
C ILE A 151 -8.16 12.10 -8.89
N TRP A 152 -9.33 11.87 -9.50
CA TRP A 152 -10.49 11.32 -8.79
C TRP A 152 -10.23 9.91 -8.22
N ARG A 153 -9.52 9.03 -8.96
CA ARG A 153 -9.15 7.70 -8.46
C ARG A 153 -8.29 7.78 -7.19
N TYR A 154 -7.33 8.69 -7.11
CA TYR A 154 -6.54 8.91 -5.89
C TYR A 154 -7.35 9.59 -4.79
N MET A 155 -8.21 10.56 -5.14
CA MET A 155 -9.02 11.31 -4.18
C MET A 155 -10.01 10.42 -3.42
N PHE A 156 -10.60 9.43 -4.09
CA PHE A 156 -11.60 8.53 -3.49
C PHE A 156 -11.04 7.16 -3.06
N SER A 157 -9.75 6.88 -3.20
CA SER A 157 -9.19 5.55 -2.89
C SER A 157 -9.34 5.16 -1.42
N PHE A 158 -9.41 6.12 -0.47
CA PHE A 158 -9.75 5.83 0.93
C PHE A 158 -11.08 5.06 1.09
N ALA A 159 -12.04 5.23 0.19
CA ALA A 159 -13.32 4.52 0.24
C ALA A 159 -13.16 3.01 -0.01
N ASP A 160 -12.15 2.58 -0.77
CA ASP A 160 -11.83 1.16 -0.95
C ASP A 160 -11.35 0.56 0.38
N SER A 161 -10.47 1.28 1.07
CA SER A 161 -9.94 0.94 2.40
C SER A 161 -11.04 0.82 3.45
N MET A 162 -11.95 1.81 3.50
CA MET A 162 -13.08 1.82 4.44
C MET A 162 -14.08 0.70 4.13
N ALA A 163 -14.39 0.44 2.85
CA ALA A 163 -15.26 -0.67 2.48
C ALA A 163 -14.65 -2.04 2.82
N LEU A 164 -13.33 -2.21 2.66
CA LEU A 164 -12.63 -3.41 3.11
C LEU A 164 -12.70 -3.56 4.64
N LYS A 165 -12.46 -2.49 5.39
CA LYS A 165 -12.60 -2.47 6.85
C LYS A 165 -14.02 -2.88 7.29
N SER A 166 -15.07 -2.27 6.73
CA SER A 166 -16.45 -2.63 7.06
C SER A 166 -16.81 -4.06 6.66
N THR A 167 -16.15 -4.66 5.66
CA THR A 167 -16.29 -6.08 5.33
C THR A 167 -15.80 -6.98 6.46
N VAL A 168 -14.72 -6.58 7.16
CA VAL A 168 -14.18 -7.27 8.33
C VAL A 168 -15.05 -7.02 9.57
N GLU A 169 -15.39 -5.76 9.86
CA GLU A 169 -16.23 -5.39 11.02
C GLU A 169 -17.60 -6.07 11.00
N LEU A 170 -18.25 -6.14 9.83
CA LEU A 170 -19.53 -6.83 9.63
C LEU A 170 -19.38 -8.34 9.37
N ARG A 171 -18.15 -8.89 9.45
CA ARG A 171 -17.81 -10.31 9.26
C ARG A 171 -18.41 -10.96 8.00
N ILE A 172 -18.54 -10.19 6.91
CA ILE A 172 -19.23 -10.61 5.68
C ILE A 172 -18.56 -11.84 5.05
N ALA A 173 -17.23 -11.95 5.14
CA ALA A 173 -16.49 -13.10 4.67
C ALA A 173 -16.88 -14.39 5.43
N ASP A 174 -16.91 -14.35 6.77
CA ASP A 174 -17.33 -15.46 7.63
C ASP A 174 -18.80 -15.87 7.37
N ILE A 175 -19.68 -14.90 7.17
CA ILE A 175 -21.11 -15.11 6.89
C ILE A 175 -21.29 -15.85 5.57
N ILE A 176 -20.71 -15.37 4.47
CA ILE A 176 -20.84 -16.03 3.16
C ILE A 176 -20.15 -17.42 3.18
N TYR A 177 -19.07 -17.58 3.94
CA TYR A 177 -18.42 -18.88 4.13
C TYR A 177 -19.33 -19.90 4.84
N SER A 178 -20.15 -19.46 5.82
CA SER A 178 -21.07 -20.37 6.53
C SER A 178 -22.22 -20.89 5.65
N TYR A 179 -22.61 -20.13 4.61
CA TYR A 179 -23.52 -20.58 3.55
C TYR A 179 -22.85 -21.47 2.49
N GLY A 180 -21.59 -21.87 2.68
CA GLY A 180 -20.86 -22.74 1.75
C GLY A 180 -20.03 -22.00 0.69
N GLY A 181 -19.90 -20.68 0.80
CA GLY A 181 -19.05 -19.84 -0.05
C GLY A 181 -19.79 -18.81 -0.90
N ALA A 182 -21.12 -18.91 -1.02
CA ALA A 182 -21.96 -17.92 -1.70
C ALA A 182 -23.26 -17.66 -0.93
N ALA A 183 -23.70 -16.40 -0.86
CA ALA A 183 -24.96 -16.01 -0.20
C ALA A 183 -25.63 -14.79 -0.84
N THR A 184 -26.95 -14.64 -0.68
CA THR A 184 -27.72 -13.47 -1.13
C THR A 184 -27.49 -12.26 -0.22
N LEU A 185 -27.79 -11.05 -0.71
CA LEU A 185 -27.75 -9.84 0.13
C LEU A 185 -28.71 -9.95 1.34
N SER A 186 -29.86 -10.59 1.14
CA SER A 186 -30.88 -10.85 2.14
C SER A 186 -30.39 -11.81 3.24
N GLN A 187 -29.67 -12.87 2.89
CA GLN A 187 -29.00 -13.77 3.84
C GLN A 187 -27.92 -13.04 4.64
N ILE A 188 -27.02 -12.30 3.97
CA ILE A 188 -25.95 -11.53 4.62
C ILE A 188 -26.54 -10.53 5.62
N ALA A 189 -27.58 -9.78 5.22
CA ALA A 189 -28.28 -8.84 6.08
C ALA A 189 -28.93 -9.52 7.31
N SER A 190 -29.48 -10.74 7.14
CA SER A 190 -30.10 -11.49 8.25
C SER A 190 -29.10 -11.98 9.30
N CYS A 191 -27.83 -12.21 8.92
CA CYS A 191 -26.78 -12.61 9.86
C CYS A 191 -26.04 -11.43 10.52
N ILE A 192 -26.07 -10.24 9.90
CA ILE A 192 -25.54 -9.00 10.50
C ILE A 192 -26.49 -8.44 11.56
N ASN A 193 -27.81 -8.59 11.36
CA ASN A 193 -28.81 -8.06 12.27
C ASN A 193 -28.93 -8.91 13.54
N ASP A 194 -28.49 -8.35 14.67
CA ASP A 194 -28.60 -8.91 16.02
C ASP A 194 -30.03 -8.81 16.63
N GLY A 195 -30.96 -8.19 15.91
CA GLY A 195 -32.33 -7.91 16.35
C GLY A 195 -32.49 -6.61 17.14
N LEU A 196 -31.39 -5.89 17.43
CA LEU A 196 -31.41 -4.65 18.22
C LEU A 196 -31.44 -3.39 17.35
N THR A 197 -31.09 -3.48 16.05
CA THR A 197 -31.07 -2.33 15.14
C THR A 197 -31.66 -2.63 13.76
N SER A 198 -32.26 -1.62 13.12
CA SER A 198 -32.73 -1.72 11.74
C SER A 198 -31.57 -1.54 10.76
N LEU A 199 -30.98 -2.65 10.31
CA LEU A 199 -29.90 -2.64 9.31
C LEU A 199 -30.36 -2.03 7.98
N ASP A 200 -29.68 -0.96 7.52
CA ASP A 200 -29.93 -0.42 6.19
C ASP A 200 -29.30 -1.30 5.09
N ILE A 201 -30.15 -2.17 4.53
CA ILE A 201 -29.80 -3.04 3.40
C ILE A 201 -29.43 -2.24 2.13
N THR A 202 -29.83 -0.96 2.03
CA THR A 202 -29.47 -0.06 0.93
C THR A 202 -27.99 0.34 1.00
N THR A 203 -27.51 0.75 2.17
CA THR A 203 -26.09 1.03 2.42
C THR A 203 -25.24 -0.24 2.28
N LEU A 204 -25.69 -1.38 2.82
CA LEU A 204 -25.02 -2.67 2.58
C LEU A 204 -24.92 -2.98 1.08
N SER A 205 -26.02 -2.78 0.33
CA SER A 205 -26.03 -2.92 -1.13
C SER A 205 -25.05 -1.99 -1.85
N HIS A 206 -24.84 -0.76 -1.37
CA HIS A 206 -23.84 0.16 -1.94
C HIS A 206 -22.41 -0.30 -1.66
N ILE A 207 -22.12 -0.74 -0.42
CA ILE A 207 -20.81 -1.28 -0.02
C ILE A 207 -20.48 -2.53 -0.85
N MET A 208 -21.39 -3.51 -0.92
CA MET A 208 -21.18 -4.73 -1.71
C MET A 208 -21.01 -4.43 -3.20
N ARG A 209 -21.77 -3.48 -3.78
CA ARG A 209 -21.59 -3.06 -5.18
C ARG A 209 -20.25 -2.35 -5.45
N LEU A 210 -19.68 -1.63 -4.47
CA LEU A 210 -18.32 -1.09 -4.58
C LEU A 210 -17.29 -2.24 -4.59
N LEU A 211 -17.38 -3.15 -3.63
CA LEU A 211 -16.43 -4.25 -3.45
C LEU A 211 -16.45 -5.25 -4.62
N VAL A 212 -17.63 -5.50 -5.22
CA VAL A 212 -17.75 -6.28 -6.47
C VAL A 212 -17.08 -5.56 -7.65
N ARG A 213 -17.25 -4.25 -7.80
CA ARG A 213 -16.54 -3.47 -8.85
C ARG A 213 -15.02 -3.47 -8.66
N LYS A 214 -14.55 -3.58 -7.42
CA LYS A 214 -13.14 -3.77 -7.06
C LYS A 214 -12.67 -5.23 -7.16
N LYS A 215 -13.54 -6.17 -7.58
CA LYS A 215 -13.26 -7.60 -7.68
C LYS A 215 -12.81 -8.24 -6.35
N ILE A 216 -13.22 -7.64 -5.23
CA ILE A 216 -13.02 -8.22 -3.89
C ILE A 216 -14.06 -9.32 -3.66
N PHE A 217 -15.30 -9.10 -4.10
CA PHE A 217 -16.35 -10.13 -4.23
C PHE A 217 -16.63 -10.42 -5.71
N THR A 218 -17.08 -11.64 -6.00
CA THR A 218 -17.80 -11.97 -7.23
C THR A 218 -19.31 -11.89 -6.98
N ILE A 219 -20.08 -11.59 -8.04
CA ILE A 219 -21.55 -11.70 -8.00
C ILE A 219 -22.00 -12.57 -9.17
N HIS A 220 -22.78 -13.60 -8.87
CA HIS A 220 -23.33 -14.52 -9.85
C HIS A 220 -24.80 -14.18 -10.11
N PRO A 221 -25.26 -14.17 -11.38
CA PRO A 221 -26.68 -14.02 -11.69
C PRO A 221 -27.46 -15.23 -11.14
N PRO A 222 -28.73 -15.05 -10.75
CA PRO A 222 -29.57 -16.14 -10.25
C PRO A 222 -29.84 -17.19 -11.33
N SER A 223 -29.62 -18.47 -11.01
CA SER A 223 -29.85 -19.60 -11.93
C SER A 223 -31.34 -19.94 -12.13
N ASP A 224 -32.21 -19.41 -11.25
CA ASP A 224 -33.62 -19.76 -11.09
C ASP A 224 -34.56 -18.55 -11.10
N GLY A 225 -34.01 -17.33 -11.20
CA GLY A 225 -34.74 -16.07 -11.11
C GLY A 225 -34.87 -15.48 -9.69
N GLY A 226 -34.19 -16.05 -8.68
CA GLY A 226 -34.10 -15.49 -7.33
C GLY A 226 -33.16 -14.28 -7.17
N ASP A 227 -32.70 -14.04 -5.94
CA ASP A 227 -31.70 -12.99 -5.63
C ASP A 227 -30.30 -13.37 -6.20
N PRO A 228 -29.49 -12.40 -6.65
CA PRO A 228 -28.11 -12.66 -7.06
C PRO A 228 -27.22 -13.04 -5.87
N LEU A 229 -26.28 -13.97 -6.09
CA LEU A 229 -25.41 -14.52 -5.07
C LEU A 229 -24.04 -13.82 -5.05
N TYR A 230 -23.60 -13.38 -3.87
CA TYR A 230 -22.25 -12.87 -3.63
C TYR A 230 -21.34 -14.01 -3.20
N ASP A 231 -20.17 -14.11 -3.82
CA ASP A 231 -19.22 -15.22 -3.69
C ASP A 231 -17.83 -14.73 -3.29
N LEU A 232 -17.09 -15.58 -2.57
CA LEU A 232 -15.79 -15.27 -2.00
C LEU A 232 -14.67 -15.48 -3.01
N THR A 233 -14.09 -14.37 -3.48
CA THR A 233 -12.82 -14.45 -4.21
C THR A 233 -11.71 -15.03 -3.32
N HIS A 234 -10.62 -15.48 -3.96
CA HIS A 234 -9.45 -16.01 -3.26
C HIS A 234 -8.85 -15.03 -2.22
N LEU A 235 -9.07 -13.72 -2.40
CA LEU A 235 -8.65 -12.67 -1.46
C LEU A 235 -9.40 -12.78 -0.13
N LEU A 236 -10.72 -12.93 -0.15
CA LEU A 236 -11.54 -12.88 1.07
C LEU A 236 -11.32 -14.06 2.02
N ARG A 237 -10.71 -15.15 1.55
CA ARG A 237 -10.29 -16.28 2.39
C ARG A 237 -9.25 -15.88 3.45
N TRP A 238 -8.51 -14.79 3.20
CA TRP A 238 -7.59 -14.18 4.16
C TRP A 238 -8.28 -13.28 5.20
N LEU A 239 -9.58 -12.99 5.08
CA LEU A 239 -10.32 -12.15 6.03
C LEU A 239 -11.34 -12.96 6.87
N LEU A 240 -11.38 -14.28 6.71
CA LEU A 240 -12.10 -15.19 7.59
C LEU A 240 -11.46 -15.12 8.99
N HIS A 241 -12.23 -14.80 10.03
CA HIS A 241 -11.67 -14.58 11.37
C HIS A 241 -11.11 -15.86 12.00
N ASN A 242 -11.70 -17.01 11.67
CA ASN A 242 -11.28 -18.32 12.17
C ASN A 242 -10.10 -18.95 11.38
N SER A 243 -9.47 -18.19 10.46
CA SER A 243 -8.29 -18.66 9.71
C SER A 243 -7.00 -18.34 10.47
N GLU A 244 -6.11 -19.32 10.65
CA GLU A 244 -4.79 -19.13 11.29
C GLU A 244 -3.93 -18.05 10.61
N GLN A 245 -4.21 -17.80 9.33
CA GLN A 245 -3.49 -16.90 8.43
C GLN A 245 -4.27 -15.59 8.17
N THR A 246 -5.29 -15.29 8.99
CA THR A 246 -6.15 -14.12 8.77
C THR A 246 -5.39 -12.80 8.83
N LEU A 247 -5.72 -11.87 7.94
CA LEU A 247 -5.24 -10.48 7.92
C LEU A 247 -6.29 -9.50 8.47
N ALA A 248 -7.44 -10.00 8.94
CA ALA A 248 -8.49 -9.18 9.54
C ALA A 248 -7.97 -8.22 10.65
N PRO A 249 -7.10 -8.65 11.59
CA PRO A 249 -6.55 -7.73 12.61
C PRO A 249 -5.69 -6.62 12.01
N MET A 250 -4.89 -6.92 10.98
CA MET A 250 -4.06 -5.92 10.28
C MET A 250 -4.92 -4.86 9.56
N VAL A 251 -6.01 -5.30 8.90
CA VAL A 251 -6.97 -4.40 8.25
C VAL A 251 -7.62 -3.46 9.26
N LEU A 252 -8.05 -3.99 10.41
CA LEU A 252 -8.64 -3.20 11.51
C LEU A 252 -7.63 -2.23 12.12
N MET A 253 -6.38 -2.66 12.33
CA MET A 253 -5.29 -1.85 12.90
C MET A 253 -4.96 -0.65 12.01
N GLU A 254 -4.57 -0.89 10.75
CA GLU A 254 -4.14 0.17 9.82
C GLU A 254 -5.25 1.18 9.51
N ASN A 255 -6.50 0.72 9.51
CA ASN A 255 -7.68 1.55 9.26
C ASN A 255 -8.38 1.99 10.57
N HIS A 256 -7.67 1.96 11.71
CA HIS A 256 -8.14 2.55 12.95
C HIS A 256 -7.85 4.06 13.00
N PRO A 257 -8.72 4.91 13.58
CA PRO A 257 -8.44 6.36 13.71
C PRO A 257 -7.08 6.70 14.33
N TRP A 258 -6.57 5.88 15.28
CA TRP A 258 -5.23 6.05 15.84
C TRP A 258 -4.10 5.88 14.81
N GLN A 259 -4.21 4.94 13.85
CA GLN A 259 -3.22 4.76 12.78
C GLN A 259 -3.48 5.65 11.57
N MET A 260 -4.72 6.06 11.30
CA MET A 260 -5.07 6.96 10.20
C MET A 260 -4.74 8.44 10.50
N ALA A 261 -4.96 8.93 11.73
CA ALA A 261 -4.72 10.32 12.09
C ALA A 261 -3.30 10.85 11.73
N PRO A 262 -2.19 10.12 11.97
CA PRO A 262 -0.84 10.52 11.56
C PRO A 262 -0.69 10.90 10.08
N TRP A 263 -1.41 10.25 9.16
CA TRP A 263 -1.25 10.49 7.71
C TRP A 263 -1.73 11.87 7.28
N HIS A 264 -2.62 12.50 8.05
CA HIS A 264 -3.04 13.88 7.81
C HIS A 264 -1.91 14.90 8.03
N TYR A 265 -0.86 14.53 8.78
CA TYR A 265 0.26 15.40 9.18
C TYR A 265 1.49 15.32 8.27
N PHE A 266 1.45 14.54 7.19
CA PHE A 266 2.58 14.35 6.26
C PHE A 266 3.16 15.68 5.74
N SER A 267 2.29 16.59 5.28
CA SER A 267 2.65 17.94 4.84
C SER A 267 3.36 18.76 5.93
N GLN A 268 2.95 18.58 7.19
CA GLN A 268 3.54 19.27 8.33
C GLN A 268 4.90 18.66 8.70
N CYS A 269 5.06 17.34 8.63
CA CYS A 269 6.35 16.66 8.76
C CYS A 269 7.33 17.01 7.63
N VAL A 270 6.87 17.41 6.45
CA VAL A 270 7.75 17.94 5.39
C VAL A 270 8.14 19.40 5.67
N LYS A 271 7.27 20.24 6.22
CA LYS A 271 7.54 21.67 6.48
C LYS A 271 8.33 21.95 7.78
N GLU A 272 8.09 21.15 8.82
CA GLU A 272 8.57 21.39 10.19
C GLU A 272 9.37 20.21 10.77
N GLY A 273 9.47 19.10 10.04
CA GLY A 273 10.05 17.86 10.53
C GLY A 273 9.25 17.19 11.66
N GLY A 274 9.93 16.29 12.37
CA GLY A 274 9.35 15.50 13.47
C GLY A 274 8.56 14.26 13.01
N VAL A 275 7.98 13.54 13.97
CA VAL A 275 7.26 12.28 13.75
C VAL A 275 5.76 12.54 13.60
N ALA A 276 5.14 12.02 12.54
CA ALA A 276 3.73 12.24 12.24
C ALA A 276 2.78 11.74 13.34
N PHE A 277 3.11 10.59 13.96
CA PHE A 277 2.37 10.05 15.10
C PHE A 277 2.40 11.01 16.30
N LYS A 278 3.57 11.58 16.61
CA LYS A 278 3.74 12.56 17.68
C LYS A 278 3.00 13.88 17.40
N LYS A 279 2.91 14.31 16.14
CA LYS A 279 2.10 15.49 15.76
C LYS A 279 0.59 15.24 15.89
N ALA A 280 0.12 14.01 15.61
CA ALA A 280 -1.28 13.63 15.76
C ALA A 280 -1.71 13.43 17.22
N HIS A 281 -0.89 12.75 18.03
CA HIS A 281 -1.28 12.24 19.35
C HIS A 281 -0.48 12.82 20.53
N GLY A 282 0.41 13.78 20.28
CA GLY A 282 1.26 14.43 21.29
C GLY A 282 2.38 13.58 21.90
N CYS A 283 2.37 12.26 21.68
CA CYS A 283 3.27 11.27 22.26
C CYS A 283 3.79 10.29 21.19
N GLU A 284 4.83 9.51 21.50
CA GLU A 284 5.31 8.48 20.56
C GLU A 284 4.37 7.25 20.55
N ILE A 285 4.45 6.41 19.52
CA ILE A 285 3.55 5.23 19.40
C ILE A 285 3.65 4.27 20.61
N TRP A 286 4.86 4.10 21.16
CA TRP A 286 5.13 3.29 22.35
C TRP A 286 4.64 3.96 23.65
N ASP A 287 4.62 5.29 23.71
CA ASP A 287 4.01 6.05 24.81
C ASP A 287 2.50 5.85 24.86
N LEU A 288 1.84 5.70 23.71
CA LEU A 288 0.41 5.41 23.64
C LEU A 288 0.14 3.95 24.01
N ALA A 289 0.89 3.00 23.45
CA ALA A 289 0.75 1.57 23.77
C ALA A 289 0.90 1.28 25.27
N SER A 290 1.89 1.89 25.94
CA SER A 290 2.10 1.72 27.39
C SER A 290 0.99 2.30 28.28
N LYS A 291 0.09 3.13 27.74
CA LYS A 291 -0.96 3.83 28.49
C LYS A 291 -2.38 3.48 28.04
N ASN A 292 -2.51 2.72 26.95
CA ASN A 292 -3.78 2.38 26.32
C ASN A 292 -3.77 0.90 25.92
N PRO A 293 -4.32 0.01 26.78
CA PRO A 293 -4.39 -1.43 26.51
C PRO A 293 -5.14 -1.78 25.22
N ASP A 294 -6.17 -1.02 24.84
CA ASP A 294 -6.94 -1.27 23.62
C ASP A 294 -6.09 -0.99 22.36
N PHE A 295 -5.33 0.12 22.36
CA PHE A 295 -4.37 0.41 21.30
C PHE A 295 -3.24 -0.63 21.26
N ASN A 296 -2.69 -1.01 22.41
CA ASN A 296 -1.64 -2.03 22.51
C ASN A 296 -2.12 -3.38 21.96
N LYS A 297 -3.33 -3.81 22.34
CA LYS A 297 -3.94 -5.05 21.85
C LYS A 297 -4.16 -4.99 20.34
N LEU A 298 -4.81 -3.92 19.84
CA LEU A 298 -5.05 -3.70 18.41
C LEU A 298 -3.76 -3.75 17.58
N PHE A 299 -2.68 -3.13 18.10
CA PHE A 299 -1.38 -3.09 17.45
C PHE A 299 -0.70 -4.47 17.43
N ASN A 300 -0.68 -5.16 18.57
CA ASN A 300 -0.06 -6.48 18.69
C ASN A 300 -0.84 -7.56 17.91
N ASP A 301 -2.17 -7.52 17.89
CA ASP A 301 -2.98 -8.43 17.07
C ASP A 301 -2.67 -8.25 15.56
N GLY A 302 -2.55 -7.00 15.10
CA GLY A 302 -2.20 -6.66 13.71
C GLY A 302 -0.81 -7.16 13.31
N LEU A 303 0.21 -6.88 14.14
CA LEU A 303 1.57 -7.37 13.91
C LEU A 303 1.66 -8.90 13.98
N ALA A 304 1.04 -9.54 14.97
CA ALA A 304 1.08 -10.99 15.15
C ALA A 304 0.45 -11.75 13.98
N CYS A 305 -0.67 -11.26 13.43
CA CYS A 305 -1.32 -11.91 12.30
C CYS A 305 -0.47 -11.83 11.02
N THR A 306 0.20 -10.69 10.76
CA THR A 306 1.14 -10.52 9.65
C THR A 306 2.39 -11.38 9.84
N SER A 307 2.94 -11.42 11.07
CA SER A 307 4.15 -12.16 11.43
C SER A 307 4.07 -13.66 11.09
N LYS A 308 2.93 -14.32 11.38
CA LYS A 308 2.71 -15.74 11.01
C LYS A 308 2.91 -16.03 9.53
N VAL A 309 2.42 -15.14 8.66
CA VAL A 309 2.49 -15.35 7.21
C VAL A 309 3.88 -14.98 6.67
N VAL A 310 4.48 -13.89 7.14
CA VAL A 310 5.87 -13.52 6.82
C VAL A 310 6.83 -14.66 7.22
N THR A 311 6.64 -15.25 8.41
CA THR A 311 7.45 -16.39 8.87
C THR A 311 7.26 -17.63 8.00
N SER A 312 6.02 -17.90 7.58
CA SER A 312 5.73 -18.97 6.60
C SER A 312 6.53 -18.77 5.29
N VAL A 313 6.57 -17.54 4.78
CA VAL A 313 7.34 -17.19 3.56
C VAL A 313 8.85 -17.26 3.80
N ILE A 314 9.35 -16.85 4.96
CA ILE A 314 10.78 -16.97 5.33
C ILE A 314 11.23 -18.43 5.36
N LEU A 315 10.46 -19.31 6.02
CA LEU A 315 10.75 -20.74 6.08
C LEU A 315 10.73 -21.40 4.69
N LEU A 316 9.73 -21.04 3.86
CA LEU A 316 9.62 -21.51 2.47
C LEU A 316 10.70 -20.96 1.54
N GLY A 317 11.20 -19.74 1.78
CA GLY A 317 12.18 -19.07 0.93
C GLY A 317 13.64 -19.39 1.29
N TYR A 318 14.01 -19.25 2.57
CA TYR A 318 15.39 -19.38 3.04
C TYR A 318 15.83 -20.84 3.21
N LYS A 319 14.89 -21.74 3.53
CA LYS A 319 15.08 -23.20 3.59
C LYS A 319 16.39 -23.60 4.32
N GLN A 320 17.29 -24.26 3.61
CA GLN A 320 18.54 -24.83 4.13
C GLN A 320 19.53 -23.77 4.68
N GLY A 321 19.30 -22.47 4.44
CA GLY A 321 20.10 -21.39 5.05
C GLY A 321 20.07 -21.41 6.59
N PHE A 322 18.98 -21.94 7.18
CA PHE A 322 18.88 -22.16 8.63
C PHE A 322 19.75 -23.32 9.15
N ASN A 323 20.14 -24.28 8.31
CA ASN A 323 20.86 -25.49 8.77
C ASN A 323 22.27 -25.19 9.29
N SER A 324 22.91 -24.13 8.78
CA SER A 324 24.25 -23.68 9.19
C SER A 324 24.24 -22.74 10.41
N ILE A 325 23.07 -22.41 10.95
CA ILE A 325 22.94 -21.46 12.07
C ILE A 325 22.92 -22.24 13.39
N GLY A 326 23.89 -21.98 14.27
CA GLY A 326 23.92 -22.53 15.63
C GLY A 326 23.27 -21.63 16.69
N SER A 327 23.18 -20.32 16.41
CA SER A 327 22.51 -19.34 17.27
C SER A 327 21.91 -18.21 16.43
N LEU A 328 20.71 -17.78 16.81
CA LEU A 328 19.98 -16.64 16.25
C LEU A 328 19.64 -15.65 17.37
N VAL A 329 19.50 -14.38 17.02
CA VAL A 329 19.00 -13.33 17.93
C VAL A 329 17.95 -12.55 17.17
N ASP A 330 16.76 -12.40 17.76
CA ASP A 330 15.70 -11.54 17.24
C ASP A 330 15.69 -10.22 18.01
N VAL A 331 15.58 -9.11 17.30
CA VAL A 331 15.75 -7.74 17.84
C VAL A 331 14.56 -6.90 17.37
N GLY A 332 13.62 -6.65 18.28
CA GLY A 332 12.27 -6.19 17.93
C GLY A 332 11.30 -7.35 17.64
N GLY A 333 11.53 -8.53 18.24
CA GLY A 333 10.77 -9.76 17.99
C GLY A 333 9.37 -9.83 18.62
N GLY A 334 9.02 -8.86 19.47
CA GLY A 334 7.73 -8.78 20.17
C GLY A 334 7.42 -10.03 21.00
N THR A 335 6.20 -10.55 20.85
CA THR A 335 5.68 -11.73 21.56
C THR A 335 6.17 -13.07 20.98
N GLU A 336 7.43 -13.12 20.55
CA GLU A 336 8.20 -14.30 20.08
C GLU A 336 7.60 -15.13 18.91
N GLY A 337 6.50 -14.69 18.31
CA GLY A 337 5.71 -15.50 17.37
C GLY A 337 6.48 -15.98 16.13
N LEU A 338 7.38 -15.16 15.59
CA LEU A 338 8.24 -15.52 14.45
C LEU A 338 9.29 -16.56 14.86
N ILE A 339 9.92 -16.36 16.02
CA ILE A 339 10.93 -17.27 16.56
C ILE A 339 10.35 -18.64 16.92
N SER A 340 9.13 -18.69 17.47
CA SER A 340 8.45 -19.95 17.80
C SER A 340 8.36 -20.89 16.58
N GLU A 341 8.01 -20.38 15.41
CA GLU A 341 7.95 -21.18 14.17
C GLU A 341 9.34 -21.54 13.61
N ILE A 342 10.34 -20.66 13.73
CA ILE A 342 11.71 -20.98 13.34
C ILE A 342 12.29 -22.11 14.21
N VAL A 343 12.06 -22.08 15.53
CA VAL A 343 12.50 -23.15 16.44
C VAL A 343 11.77 -24.47 16.18
N LYS A 344 10.47 -24.44 15.87
CA LYS A 344 9.71 -25.65 15.46
C LYS A 344 10.26 -26.27 14.17
N ALA A 345 10.66 -25.44 13.21
CA ALA A 345 11.21 -25.90 11.93
C ALA A 345 12.69 -26.35 12.04
N TYR A 346 13.47 -25.72 12.92
CA TYR A 346 14.90 -25.93 13.07
C TYR A 346 15.33 -26.04 14.56
N PRO A 347 15.00 -27.15 15.26
CA PRO A 347 15.22 -27.28 16.70
C PRO A 347 16.69 -27.24 17.16
N GLN A 348 17.65 -27.30 16.24
CA GLN A 348 19.08 -27.15 16.54
C GLN A 348 19.51 -25.71 16.79
N ILE A 349 18.70 -24.72 16.40
CA ILE A 349 19.04 -23.30 16.54
C ILE A 349 18.72 -22.83 17.96
N LYS A 350 19.73 -22.32 18.67
CA LYS A 350 19.51 -21.55 19.91
C LYS A 350 19.01 -20.17 19.57
N VAL A 351 17.93 -19.69 20.18
CA VAL A 351 17.40 -18.35 19.92
C VAL A 351 17.33 -17.53 21.21
N ASN A 352 17.50 -16.22 21.06
CA ASN A 352 17.31 -15.24 22.12
C ASN A 352 16.51 -14.07 21.52
N THR A 353 15.46 -13.62 22.21
CA THR A 353 14.65 -12.46 21.81
C THR A 353 15.08 -11.23 22.61
N PHE A 354 15.12 -10.05 21.99
CA PHE A 354 15.44 -8.78 22.66
C PHE A 354 14.49 -7.67 22.17
N ASP A 355 13.76 -7.04 23.10
CA ASP A 355 12.78 -5.99 22.79
C ASP A 355 12.58 -5.01 23.96
N VAL A 356 11.72 -4.00 23.75
CA VAL A 356 11.25 -3.07 24.79
C VAL A 356 10.33 -3.77 25.78
N TRP A 357 10.42 -3.37 27.06
CA TRP A 357 9.85 -4.10 28.20
C TRP A 357 8.33 -4.39 28.08
N ILE A 358 7.56 -3.44 27.53
CA ILE A 358 6.12 -3.55 27.27
C ILE A 358 5.71 -4.80 26.46
N CYS A 359 6.59 -5.30 25.58
CA CYS A 359 6.30 -6.49 24.78
C CYS A 359 6.26 -7.78 25.61
N PHE A 360 6.78 -7.77 26.84
CA PHE A 360 6.83 -8.91 27.76
C PHE A 360 5.78 -8.84 28.88
N ASP A 361 5.13 -7.69 29.10
CA ASP A 361 4.17 -7.46 30.20
C ASP A 361 2.84 -8.23 30.09
N ASN A 362 2.69 -9.13 29.10
CA ASN A 362 1.48 -9.92 28.83
C ASN A 362 1.78 -11.43 28.60
N LEU A 363 2.87 -11.94 29.17
CA LEU A 363 3.27 -13.36 29.16
C LEU A 363 3.02 -14.06 30.50
#